data_AF-A0A7L2AIZ2-F1
#
_entry.id   AF-A0A7L2AIZ2-F1
#
_cell.length_a   1.000
_cell.length_b   1.000
_cell.length_c   1.000
_cell.angle_alpha   90.00
_cell.angle_beta   90.00
_cell.angle_gamma   90.00
#
_symmetry.space_group_name_H-M   'P 1'
#
loop_
_entity.id
_entity.type
_entity.pdbx_description
1 polymer ?
#
loop_
_entity_poly.entity_id
_entity_poly.type
_entity_poly.pdbx_seq_one_letter_code
_entity_poly.pdbx_strand_id
1 'polypeptide(L)'
;LFWYSHFSEHYHPVSKAVGHLATIDCLFSLAQVAKQGDYCRPTVKDNRREIIIKNGRHPVIDVLLGEQDQYVPNTTNLSGDGERVMIITGPNMGGKSSYIKQVALITVMAQIGSYVPAEESTIGIVDGIFTR
;
A
#
# COMPACT_ATOMS: atom_id res chain seq x y z
N LEU A 1 11.67 -35.96 -28.13
CA LEU A 1 12.99 -35.28 -28.02
C LEU A 1 13.11 -34.12 -29.01
N PHE A 2 12.96 -34.32 -30.32
CA PHE A 2 13.05 -33.26 -31.36
C PHE A 2 12.07 -32.07 -31.18
N TRP A 3 10.83 -32.33 -30.78
CA TRP A 3 9.84 -31.26 -30.58
C TRP A 3 10.16 -30.36 -29.38
N TYR A 4 10.70 -30.95 -28.29
CA TYR A 4 11.08 -30.19 -27.10
C TYR A 4 12.30 -29.31 -27.36
N SER A 5 13.29 -29.80 -28.12
CA SER A 5 14.43 -28.99 -28.55
C SER A 5 14.00 -27.80 -29.40
N HIS A 6 13.10 -28.01 -30.37
CA HIS A 6 12.58 -26.92 -31.20
C HIS A 6 11.73 -25.91 -30.41
N PHE A 7 10.90 -26.38 -29.47
CA PHE A 7 10.15 -25.49 -28.57
C PHE A 7 11.08 -24.68 -27.65
N SER A 8 12.17 -25.28 -27.17
CA SER A 8 13.12 -24.63 -26.28
C SER A 8 13.90 -23.48 -26.96
N GLU A 9 14.05 -23.50 -28.29
CA GLU A 9 14.62 -22.38 -29.06
C GLU A 9 13.82 -21.07 -28.85
N HIS A 10 12.52 -21.19 -28.57
CA HIS A 10 11.62 -20.07 -28.30
C HIS A 10 11.36 -19.81 -26.81
N TYR A 11 12.12 -20.45 -25.92
CA TYR A 11 11.92 -20.33 -24.47
C TYR A 11 11.94 -18.87 -23.98
N HIS A 12 12.95 -18.09 -24.41
CA HIS A 12 13.11 -16.71 -23.96
C HIS A 12 11.96 -15.79 -24.41
N PRO A 13 11.55 -15.77 -25.70
CA PRO A 13 10.36 -15.05 -26.14
C PRO A 13 9.09 -15.43 -25.38
N VAL A 14 8.85 -16.73 -25.17
CA VAL A 14 7.65 -17.21 -24.46
C VAL A 14 7.68 -16.80 -22.98
N SER A 15 8.82 -16.98 -22.30
CA SER A 15 9.00 -16.56 -20.91
C SER A 15 8.78 -15.06 -20.74
N LYS A 16 9.29 -14.22 -21.66
CA LYS A 16 9.06 -12.77 -21.65
C LYS A 16 7.58 -12.42 -21.84
N ALA A 17 6.88 -13.11 -22.75
CA ALA A 17 5.46 -12.91 -22.95
C ALA A 17 4.65 -13.24 -21.68
N VAL A 18 4.99 -14.34 -20.99
CA VAL A 18 4.40 -14.69 -19.69
C VAL A 18 4.70 -13.63 -18.63
N GLY A 19 5.92 -13.09 -18.60
CA GLY A 19 6.29 -11.98 -17.71
C GLY A 19 5.46 -10.70 -17.93
N HIS A 20 5.19 -10.36 -19.20
CA HIS A 20 4.29 -9.25 -19.53
C HIS A 20 2.85 -9.52 -19.11
N LEU A 21 2.35 -10.74 -19.32
CA LEU A 21 1.01 -11.14 -18.86
C LEU A 21 0.89 -11.05 -17.34
N ALA A 22 1.91 -11.49 -16.60
CA ALA A 22 1.93 -11.37 -15.14
C ALA A 22 1.91 -9.91 -14.69
N THR A 23 2.64 -9.02 -15.37
CA THR A 23 2.61 -7.57 -15.06
C THR A 23 1.22 -6.99 -15.31
N ILE A 24 0.58 -7.35 -16.41
CA ILE A 24 -0.79 -6.93 -16.72
C ILE A 24 -1.76 -7.41 -15.63
N ASP A 25 -1.69 -8.68 -15.24
CA ASP A 25 -2.51 -9.26 -14.19
C ASP A 25 -2.35 -8.52 -12.84
N CYS A 26 -1.11 -8.22 -12.44
CA CYS A 26 -0.84 -7.43 -11.24
C CYS A 26 -1.48 -6.03 -11.31
N LEU A 27 -1.37 -5.34 -12.44
CA LEU A 27 -1.96 -4.00 -12.62
C LEU A 27 -3.49 -4.04 -12.57
N PHE A 28 -4.12 -5.06 -13.19
CA PHE A 28 -5.57 -5.24 -13.11
C PHE A 28 -6.03 -5.57 -11.68
N SER A 29 -5.29 -6.39 -10.95
CA SER A 29 -5.55 -6.70 -9.55
C SER A 29 -5.51 -5.44 -8.67
N LEU A 30 -4.47 -4.60 -8.83
CA LEU A 30 -4.38 -3.31 -8.12
C LEU A 30 -5.51 -2.35 -8.51
N ALA A 31 -5.87 -2.30 -9.80
CA ALA A 31 -7.00 -1.49 -10.27
C ALA A 31 -8.35 -1.96 -9.70
N GLN A 32 -8.52 -3.26 -9.47
CA GLN A 32 -9.71 -3.81 -8.82
C GLN A 32 -9.79 -3.40 -7.34
N VAL A 33 -8.66 -3.39 -6.63
CA VAL A 33 -8.59 -2.87 -5.26
C VAL A 33 -8.91 -1.38 -5.24
N ALA A 34 -8.36 -0.59 -6.16
CA ALA A 34 -8.60 0.86 -6.25
C ALA A 34 -10.07 1.24 -6.54
N LYS A 35 -10.86 0.32 -7.09
CA LYS A 35 -12.30 0.51 -7.33
C LYS A 35 -13.17 0.28 -6.09
N GLN A 36 -12.61 -0.29 -5.03
CA GLN A 36 -13.29 -0.37 -3.74
C GLN A 36 -13.46 1.06 -3.20
N GLY A 37 -14.61 1.35 -2.59
CA GLY A 37 -14.96 2.71 -2.16
C GLY A 37 -13.87 3.33 -1.27
N ASP A 38 -13.69 4.66 -1.41
CA ASP A 38 -12.80 5.48 -0.58
C ASP A 38 -11.31 5.13 -0.62
N TYR A 39 -10.82 4.68 -1.78
CA TYR A 39 -9.40 4.59 -2.11
C TYR A 39 -8.95 5.79 -2.94
N CYS A 40 -7.82 6.41 -2.57
CA CYS A 40 -7.24 7.52 -3.32
C CYS A 40 -5.90 7.16 -3.96
N ARG A 41 -5.54 7.88 -5.02
CA ARG A 41 -4.21 7.79 -5.63
C ARG A 41 -3.22 8.54 -4.73
N PRO A 42 -2.21 7.87 -4.15
CA PRO A 42 -1.22 8.56 -3.33
C PRO A 42 -0.31 9.45 -4.20
N THR A 43 0.05 10.61 -3.67
CA THR A 43 1.14 11.43 -4.23
C THR A 43 2.46 10.92 -3.67
N VAL A 44 3.25 10.25 -4.51
CA VAL A 44 4.60 9.79 -4.11
C VAL A 44 5.62 10.89 -4.40
N LYS A 45 6.42 11.26 -3.40
CA LYS A 45 7.48 12.27 -3.53
C LYS A 45 8.85 11.63 -3.40
N ASP A 46 9.70 11.90 -4.38
CA ASP A 46 11.12 11.57 -4.31
C ASP A 46 11.85 12.61 -3.45
N ASN A 47 12.85 12.18 -2.67
CA ASN A 47 13.70 13.01 -1.81
C ASN A 47 12.99 13.89 -0.76
N ARG A 48 11.75 13.56 -0.37
CA ARG A 48 11.08 14.15 0.79
C ARG A 48 10.79 13.10 1.84
N ARG A 49 10.92 13.48 3.11
CA ARG A 49 10.60 12.62 4.25
C ARG A 49 9.26 13.04 4.81
N GLU A 50 8.18 12.56 4.21
CA GLU A 50 6.82 12.92 4.64
C GLU A 50 5.87 11.72 4.57
N ILE A 51 5.01 11.59 5.58
CA ILE A 51 3.90 10.64 5.62
C ILE A 51 2.68 11.45 6.03
N ILE A 52 1.90 11.84 5.04
CA ILE A 52 0.67 12.61 5.21
C ILE A 52 -0.48 11.73 4.74
N ILE A 53 -1.39 11.41 5.66
CA ILE A 53 -2.54 10.54 5.40
C ILE A 53 -3.76 11.24 6.01
N LYS A 54 -4.76 11.56 5.20
CA LYS A 54 -6.02 12.17 5.64
C LYS A 54 -7.12 11.12 5.68
N ASN A 55 -7.75 10.94 6.84
CA ASN A 55 -8.83 9.97 7.05
C ASN A 55 -8.46 8.57 6.51
N GLY A 56 -7.25 8.09 6.82
CA GLY A 56 -6.80 6.78 6.40
C GLY A 56 -7.49 5.66 7.18
N ARG A 57 -7.63 4.49 6.56
CA ARG A 57 -8.21 3.28 7.16
C ARG A 57 -7.25 2.11 7.06
N HIS A 58 -7.35 1.16 7.98
CA HIS A 58 -6.47 -0.01 7.97
C HIS A 58 -6.95 -0.99 6.88
N PRO A 59 -6.17 -1.29 5.83
CA PRO A 59 -6.65 -1.96 4.62
C PRO A 59 -7.32 -3.32 4.86
N VAL A 60 -6.84 -4.10 5.84
CA VAL A 60 -7.46 -5.40 6.19
C VAL A 60 -8.72 -5.23 7.05
N ILE A 61 -8.73 -4.26 7.98
CA ILE A 61 -9.87 -4.06 8.88
C ILE A 61 -11.03 -3.44 8.11
N ASP A 62 -10.73 -2.54 7.17
CA ASP A 62 -11.69 -1.90 6.26
C ASP A 62 -12.53 -2.95 5.51
N VAL A 63 -11.88 -3.99 4.99
CA VAL A 63 -12.55 -5.08 4.27
C VAL A 63 -13.33 -6.01 5.21
N LEU A 64 -12.80 -6.29 6.41
CA LEU A 64 -13.41 -7.26 7.34
C LEU A 64 -14.60 -6.71 8.12
N LEU A 65 -14.57 -5.42 8.48
CA LEU A 65 -15.63 -4.80 9.29
C LEU A 65 -16.61 -3.98 8.44
N GLY A 66 -16.25 -3.57 7.22
CA GLY A 66 -17.08 -2.68 6.40
C GLY A 66 -17.42 -1.37 7.15
N GLU A 67 -18.62 -0.83 6.91
CA GLU A 67 -19.13 0.37 7.61
C GLU A 67 -19.52 0.12 9.09
N GLN A 68 -19.25 -1.05 9.67
CA GLN A 68 -19.59 -1.31 11.06
C GLN A 68 -18.68 -0.49 11.99
N ASP A 69 -19.31 0.26 12.91
CA ASP A 69 -18.84 1.38 13.76
C ASP A 69 -17.57 1.19 14.65
N GLN A 70 -16.64 0.29 14.33
CA GLN A 70 -15.48 0.02 15.22
C GLN A 70 -14.14 0.60 14.76
N TYR A 71 -13.94 0.91 13.46
CA TYR A 71 -12.67 1.47 13.00
C TYR A 71 -12.83 2.85 12.37
N VAL A 72 -12.65 3.88 13.19
CA VAL A 72 -12.70 5.28 12.76
C VAL A 72 -11.45 5.62 11.95
N PRO A 73 -11.57 6.28 10.78
CA PRO A 73 -10.43 6.74 10.00
C PRO A 73 -9.53 7.69 10.80
N ASN A 74 -8.22 7.63 10.56
CA ASN A 74 -7.22 8.40 11.29
C ASN A 74 -6.37 9.26 10.36
N THR A 75 -6.05 10.47 10.82
CA THR A 75 -5.13 11.37 10.11
C THR A 75 -3.72 11.27 10.69
N THR A 76 -2.72 11.22 9.82
CA THR A 76 -1.30 11.17 10.16
C THR A 76 -0.57 12.31 9.45
N ASN A 77 0.27 13.03 10.18
CA ASN A 77 1.16 14.03 9.63
C ASN A 77 2.55 13.84 10.25
N LEU A 78 3.47 13.30 9.46
CA LEU A 78 4.88 13.23 9.80
C LEU A 78 5.66 13.89 8.68
N SER A 79 6.57 14.81 8.99
CA SER A 79 7.38 15.52 8.00
C SER A 79 8.79 15.81 8.51
N GLY A 80 9.76 15.78 7.59
CA GLY A 80 11.17 16.05 7.88
C GLY A 80 11.41 17.46 8.42
N ASP A 81 10.59 18.41 7.98
CA ASP A 81 10.62 19.83 8.36
C ASP A 81 9.69 20.14 9.56
N GLY A 82 9.02 19.11 10.11
CA GLY A 82 8.08 19.24 11.21
C GLY A 82 8.17 18.07 12.20
N GLU A 83 7.03 17.51 12.57
CA GLU A 83 6.96 16.38 13.49
C GLU A 83 7.45 15.09 12.84
N ARG A 84 8.47 14.46 13.42
CA ARG A 84 9.07 13.21 12.91
C ARG A 84 8.78 12.00 13.78
N VAL A 85 8.24 12.23 14.98
CA VAL A 85 8.00 11.21 16.00
C VAL A 85 6.63 11.48 16.61
N MET A 86 5.82 10.43 16.74
CA MET A 86 4.51 10.48 17.36
C MET A 86 4.50 9.59 18.60
N ILE A 87 4.21 10.18 19.77
CA ILE A 87 4.05 9.43 21.02
C ILE A 87 2.57 9.09 21.19
N ILE A 88 2.23 7.81 21.12
CA ILE A 88 0.84 7.34 21.17
C ILE A 88 0.59 6.71 22.54
N THR A 89 -0.38 7.26 23.29
CA THR A 89 -0.74 6.79 24.63
C THR A 89 -2.20 6.31 24.67
N GLY A 90 -2.59 5.63 25.75
CA GLY A 90 -3.96 5.15 25.98
C GLY A 90 -4.07 3.64 26.23
N PRO A 91 -5.26 3.14 26.62
CA PRO A 91 -5.48 1.74 27.00
C PRO A 91 -5.25 0.77 25.84
N ASN A 92 -4.86 -0.48 26.12
CA ASN A 92 -4.45 -1.47 25.10
C ASN A 92 -5.51 -1.77 24.04
N MET A 93 -6.79 -1.55 24.34
CA MET A 93 -7.91 -1.79 23.43
C MET A 93 -8.30 -0.57 22.57
N GLY A 94 -7.62 0.57 22.70
CA GLY A 94 -7.98 1.81 22.00
C GLY A 94 -7.55 1.91 20.53
N GLY A 95 -7.36 0.80 19.82
CA GLY A 95 -7.01 0.81 18.39
C GLY A 95 -5.60 1.28 18.02
N LYS A 96 -4.75 1.63 19.01
CA LYS A 96 -3.37 2.13 18.79
C LYS A 96 -2.54 1.23 17.88
N SER A 97 -2.57 -0.09 18.11
CA SER A 97 -1.82 -1.05 17.30
C SER A 97 -2.33 -1.10 15.85
N SER A 98 -3.63 -0.97 15.65
CA SER A 98 -4.24 -0.90 14.32
C SER A 98 -3.83 0.39 13.60
N TYR A 99 -3.85 1.53 14.30
CA TYR A 99 -3.37 2.80 13.73
C TYR A 99 -1.89 2.73 13.29
N ILE A 100 -0.99 2.21 14.14
CA ILE A 100 0.44 2.10 13.77
C ILE A 100 0.62 1.21 12.53
N LYS A 101 -0.07 0.07 12.49
CA LYS A 101 -0.05 -0.84 11.33
C LYS A 101 -0.65 -0.19 10.08
N GLN A 102 -1.72 0.58 10.22
CA GLN A 102 -2.34 1.33 9.12
C GLN A 102 -1.32 2.25 8.45
N VAL A 103 -0.59 3.07 9.22
CA VAL A 103 0.40 4.01 8.66
C VAL A 103 1.46 3.26 7.86
N ALA A 104 1.98 2.16 8.42
CA ALA A 104 2.96 1.31 7.75
C ALA A 104 2.40 0.68 6.46
N LEU A 105 1.20 0.10 6.52
CA LEU A 105 0.58 -0.58 5.38
C LEU A 105 0.23 0.39 4.25
N ILE A 106 -0.29 1.58 4.56
CA ILE A 106 -0.57 2.62 3.55
C ILE A 106 0.72 3.04 2.85
N THR A 107 1.83 3.18 3.59
CA THR A 107 3.14 3.50 3.03
C THR A 107 3.62 2.42 2.06
N VAL A 108 3.50 1.14 2.43
CA VAL A 108 3.83 0.01 1.55
C VAL A 108 2.96 0.00 0.30
N MET A 109 1.64 0.16 0.46
CA MET A 109 0.69 0.18 -0.66
C MET A 109 1.01 1.31 -1.65
N ALA A 110 1.37 2.50 -1.16
CA ALA A 110 1.79 3.60 -2.02
C ALA A 110 3.07 3.27 -2.81
N GLN A 111 4.08 2.67 -2.17
CA GLN A 111 5.36 2.35 -2.81
C GLN A 111 5.32 1.16 -3.77
N ILE A 112 4.34 0.25 -3.65
CA ILE A 112 4.09 -0.79 -4.68
C ILE A 112 3.31 -0.24 -5.89
N GLY A 113 2.88 1.02 -5.86
CA GLY A 113 2.09 1.65 -6.91
C GLY A 113 0.58 1.42 -6.83
N SER A 114 0.06 1.03 -5.66
CA SER A 114 -1.38 0.87 -5.42
C SER A 114 -2.04 2.20 -5.03
N TYR A 115 -3.35 2.27 -5.23
CA TYR A 115 -4.19 3.22 -4.49
C TYR A 115 -4.25 2.81 -3.01
N VAL A 116 -4.56 3.74 -2.13
CA VAL A 116 -4.55 3.53 -0.67
C VAL A 116 -5.89 3.89 -0.03
N PRO A 117 -6.30 3.21 1.05
CA PRO A 117 -7.56 3.48 1.76
C PRO A 117 -7.46 4.77 2.60
N ALA A 118 -7.64 5.91 1.96
CA ALA A 118 -7.61 7.23 2.57
C ALA A 118 -8.36 8.24 1.69
N GLU A 119 -8.77 9.37 2.27
CA GLU A 119 -9.32 10.49 1.50
C GLU A 119 -8.24 11.15 0.64
N GLU A 120 -7.08 11.41 1.23
CA GLU A 120 -5.89 11.94 0.56
C GLU A 120 -4.63 11.33 1.17
N SER A 121 -3.59 11.13 0.37
CA SER A 121 -2.30 10.64 0.85
C SER A 121 -1.13 11.22 0.07
N THR A 122 -0.09 11.64 0.81
CA THR A 122 1.22 12.02 0.27
C THR A 122 2.30 11.25 1.03
N ILE A 123 3.12 10.50 0.30
CA ILE A 123 4.13 9.60 0.86
C ILE A 123 5.48 9.92 0.20
N GLY A 124 6.44 10.34 1.02
CA GLY A 124 7.84 10.35 0.66
C GLY A 124 8.41 8.93 0.65
N ILE A 125 9.27 8.61 -0.32
CA ILE A 125 9.86 7.27 -0.41
C ILE A 125 10.66 6.96 0.88
N VAL A 126 10.28 5.88 1.55
CA VAL A 126 10.99 5.30 2.70
C VAL A 126 11.89 4.16 2.24
N ASP A 127 13.06 4.06 2.86
CA ASP A 127 14.06 3.01 2.66
C ASP A 127 13.68 1.70 3.35
N GLY A 128 12.93 1.79 4.45
CA GLY A 128 12.42 0.62 5.17
C GLY A 128 11.41 0.97 6.25
N ILE A 129 10.67 -0.04 6.69
CA ILE A 129 9.75 0.04 7.82
C ILE A 129 10.22 -0.96 8.87
N PHE A 130 10.43 -0.48 10.09
CA PHE A 130 10.93 -1.28 11.20
C PHE A 130 9.87 -1.29 12.31
N THR A 131 9.57 -2.47 12.83
CA THR A 131 8.60 -2.68 13.92
C THR A 131 9.23 -3.53 15.02
N ARG A 132 8.79 -3.35 16.26
CA ARG A 132 9.16 -4.18 17.40
C ARG A 132 7.91 -4.75 18.06
#